data_AF-H9UKZ5-F1
#
_entry.id   AF-H9UKZ5-F1
#
_cell.length_a   1.000
_cell.length_b   1.000
_cell.length_c   1.000
_cell.angle_alpha   90.00
_cell.angle_beta   90.00
_cell.angle_gamma   90.00
#
_symmetry.space_group_name_H-M   'P 1'
#
loop_
_entity.id
_entity.type
_entity.pdbx_description
1 polymer ?
#
loop_
_entity_poly.entity_id
_entity_poly.type
_entity_poly.pdbx_seq_one_letter_code
_entity_poly.pdbx_strand_id
1 'polypeptide(L)'
;MDFMTRMKEVLSHSMEGSKDFLEKARDKVHDFGETSVIRLEIRQLEGQAKQELTRLGTKVYELLVDEGKGSVSSKTPEVKEYFQRLEEIKESIAAKEQLLPKDEKDTDEAAGSTGVQD
;
A
#
# COMPACT_ATOMS: atom_id res chain seq x y z
N MET A 1 -7.08 -5.81 9.20
CA MET A 1 -7.50 -4.43 8.84
C MET A 1 -7.75 -4.40 7.34
N ASP A 2 -8.68 -3.56 6.87
CA ASP A 2 -8.92 -3.32 5.44
C ASP A 2 -7.75 -2.51 4.84
N PHE A 3 -7.44 -2.69 3.54
CA PHE A 3 -6.37 -1.97 2.83
C PHE A 3 -6.49 -0.45 3.01
N MET A 4 -7.71 0.09 2.94
CA MET A 4 -7.98 1.51 3.18
C MET A 4 -7.62 1.96 4.60
N THR A 5 -7.65 1.05 5.57
CA THR A 5 -7.25 1.32 6.96
C THR A 5 -5.73 1.39 7.06
N ARG A 6 -5.01 0.42 6.47
CA ARG A 6 -3.52 0.44 6.42
C ARG A 6 -2.98 1.65 5.67
N MET A 7 -3.60 2.02 4.55
CA MET A 7 -3.15 3.15 3.75
C MET A 7 -3.36 4.49 4.47
N LYS A 8 -4.45 4.62 5.23
CA LYS A 8 -4.67 5.76 6.13
C LYS A 8 -3.66 5.76 7.28
N GLU A 9 -3.38 4.60 7.88
CA GLU A 9 -2.39 4.46 8.95
C GLU A 9 -0.98 4.83 8.48
N VAL A 10 -0.50 4.32 7.35
CA VAL A 10 0.83 4.65 6.80
C VAL A 10 0.99 6.14 6.49
N LEU A 11 -0.09 6.82 6.08
CA LEU A 11 -0.08 8.26 5.91
C LEU A 11 -0.14 9.03 7.23
N SER A 12 -0.71 8.44 8.29
CA SER A 12 -0.82 9.05 9.63
C SER A 12 0.29 8.68 10.62
N HIS A 13 1.01 7.57 10.42
CA HIS A 13 1.95 6.96 11.38
C HIS A 13 3.41 7.01 10.95
N SER A 14 3.84 8.08 10.28
CA SER A 14 5.24 8.29 9.91
C SER A 14 6.21 8.56 11.07
N MET A 15 5.87 8.30 12.36
CA MET A 15 6.75 8.71 13.46
C MET A 15 6.90 7.82 14.70
N GLU A 16 6.14 6.75 14.96
CA GLU A 16 6.22 6.07 16.26
C GLU A 16 6.04 4.54 16.15
N GLY A 17 7.12 3.76 16.31
CA GLY A 17 6.96 2.30 16.47
C GLY A 17 8.21 1.44 16.30
N SER A 18 9.19 1.56 17.20
CA SER A 18 10.32 0.61 17.28
C SER A 18 10.58 0.28 18.74
N LYS A 19 10.18 -0.92 19.21
CA LYS A 19 10.88 -1.63 20.32
C LYS A 19 10.42 -3.05 20.72
N ASP A 20 9.33 -3.62 20.20
CA ASP A 20 8.81 -4.88 20.77
C ASP A 20 9.04 -6.18 19.94
N PHE A 21 9.99 -6.19 18.99
CA PHE A 21 10.02 -7.23 17.95
C PHE A 21 10.83 -8.52 18.25
N LEU A 22 11.53 -8.66 19.37
CA LEU A 22 12.57 -9.71 19.49
C LEU A 22 12.13 -11.09 20.04
N GLU A 23 10.90 -11.27 20.56
CA GLU A 23 10.58 -12.52 21.28
C GLU A 23 9.80 -13.62 20.50
N LYS A 24 9.31 -13.39 19.27
CA LYS A 24 8.33 -14.31 18.64
C LYS A 24 8.77 -15.07 17.38
N ALA A 25 10.05 -15.03 17.00
CA ALA A 25 10.53 -15.59 15.73
C ALA A 25 10.73 -17.14 15.68
N ARG A 26 10.40 -17.90 16.74
CA ARG A 26 10.85 -19.30 16.85
C ARG A 26 9.90 -20.36 16.26
N ASP A 27 8.61 -20.09 16.06
CA ASP A 27 7.61 -21.16 15.86
C ASP A 27 6.95 -21.28 14.47
N LYS A 28 7.36 -20.53 13.44
CA LYS A 28 6.66 -20.51 12.13
C LYS A 28 7.58 -20.75 10.92
N VAL A 29 7.95 -22.00 10.64
CA VAL A 29 8.85 -22.33 9.51
C VAL A 29 8.19 -23.21 8.42
N HIS A 30 6.96 -23.70 8.61
CA HIS A 30 6.40 -24.73 7.72
C HIS A 30 5.67 -24.21 6.46
N ASP A 31 5.05 -23.02 6.49
CA ASP A 31 4.25 -22.49 5.35
C ASP A 31 4.90 -21.28 4.63
N PHE A 32 6.23 -21.13 4.74
CA PHE A 32 6.91 -19.89 4.39
C PHE A 32 7.00 -19.59 2.88
N GLY A 33 6.86 -20.59 1.99
CA GLY A 33 7.09 -20.43 0.55
C GLY A 33 5.98 -19.67 -0.18
N GLU A 34 4.80 -20.29 -0.27
CA GLU A 34 3.65 -19.74 -1.02
C GLU A 34 3.13 -18.44 -0.40
N THR A 35 3.10 -18.36 0.93
CA THR A 35 2.66 -17.14 1.64
C THR A 35 3.63 -15.98 1.43
N SER A 36 4.94 -16.22 1.29
CA SER A 36 5.90 -15.15 1.00
C SER A 36 5.75 -14.60 -0.41
N VAL A 37 5.44 -15.44 -1.40
CA VAL A 37 5.15 -14.99 -2.76
C VAL A 37 3.91 -14.09 -2.77
N ILE A 38 2.81 -14.54 -2.15
CA ILE A 38 1.57 -13.74 -2.07
C ILE A 38 1.82 -12.39 -1.37
N ARG A 39 2.61 -12.37 -0.29
CA ARG A 39 2.98 -11.12 0.41
C ARG A 39 3.81 -10.18 -0.46
N LEU A 40 4.77 -10.69 -1.23
CA LEU A 40 5.56 -9.89 -2.16
C LEU A 40 4.70 -9.30 -3.28
N GLU A 41 3.75 -10.07 -3.82
CA GLU A 41 2.82 -9.59 -4.84
C GLU A 41 1.90 -8.49 -4.29
N ILE A 42 1.39 -8.62 -3.06
CA ILE A 42 0.63 -7.57 -2.40
C ILE A 42 1.47 -6.30 -2.25
N ARG A 43 2.72 -6.41 -1.76
CA ARG A 43 3.63 -5.26 -1.63
C ARG A 43 3.91 -4.58 -2.97
N GLN A 44 4.02 -5.33 -4.05
CA GLN A 44 4.19 -4.76 -5.39
C GLN A 44 2.94 -3.98 -5.82
N LEU A 45 1.75 -4.53 -5.61
CA LEU A 45 0.48 -3.85 -5.90
C LEU A 45 0.31 -2.60 -5.05
N GLU A 46 0.67 -2.63 -3.76
CA GLU A 46 0.67 -1.45 -2.90
C GLU A 46 1.63 -0.37 -3.41
N GLY A 47 2.82 -0.76 -3.88
CA GLY A 47 3.76 0.12 -4.54
C GLY A 47 3.19 0.76 -5.81
N GLN A 48 2.47 -0.02 -6.63
CA GLN A 48 1.77 0.49 -7.81
C GLN A 48 0.64 1.47 -7.45
N ALA A 49 -0.17 1.16 -6.43
CA ALA A 49 -1.19 2.06 -5.92
C ALA A 49 -0.60 3.40 -5.46
N LYS A 50 0.52 3.37 -4.73
CA LYS A 50 1.23 4.57 -4.29
C LYS A 50 1.73 5.42 -5.46
N GLN A 51 2.31 4.80 -6.49
CA GLN A 51 2.73 5.50 -7.70
C GLN A 51 1.53 6.13 -8.42
N GLU A 52 0.43 5.39 -8.55
CA GLU A 52 -0.75 5.85 -9.26
C GLU A 52 -1.46 7.00 -8.52
N LEU A 53 -1.53 6.95 -7.19
CA LEU A 53 -2.00 8.06 -6.34
C LEU A 53 -1.12 9.31 -6.50
N THR A 54 0.20 9.13 -6.60
CA THR A 54 1.13 10.25 -6.80
C THR A 54 0.84 10.92 -8.14
N ARG A 55 0.70 10.14 -9.22
CA ARG A 55 0.38 10.67 -10.56
C ARG A 55 -0.98 11.34 -10.60
N LEU A 56 -1.99 10.75 -9.95
CA LEU A 56 -3.32 11.35 -9.82
C LEU A 56 -3.23 12.69 -9.09
N GLY A 57 -2.49 12.75 -7.97
CA GLY A 57 -2.26 13.99 -7.22
C GLY A 57 -1.61 15.08 -8.07
N THR A 58 -0.54 14.73 -8.81
CA THR A 58 0.11 15.63 -9.77
C THR A 58 -0.89 16.13 -10.81
N LYS A 59 -1.69 15.23 -11.41
CA LYS A 59 -2.64 15.64 -12.44
C LYS A 59 -3.76 16.52 -11.90
N VAL A 60 -4.27 16.23 -10.71
CA VAL A 60 -5.28 17.07 -10.04
C VAL A 60 -4.71 18.46 -9.75
N TYR A 61 -3.46 18.54 -9.29
CA TYR A 61 -2.78 19.82 -9.06
C TYR A 61 -2.68 20.63 -10.37
N GLU A 62 -2.17 20.02 -11.44
CA GLU A 62 -2.10 20.66 -12.77
C GLU A 62 -3.46 21.22 -13.20
N LEU A 63 -4.52 20.41 -13.09
CA LEU A 63 -5.87 20.79 -13.50
C LEU A 63 -6.40 21.98 -12.69
N LEU A 64 -6.19 21.99 -11.37
CA LEU A 64 -6.76 23.00 -10.47
C LEU A 64 -5.93 24.28 -10.43
N VAL A 65 -4.60 24.16 -10.39
CA VAL A 65 -3.68 25.28 -10.14
C VAL A 65 -3.13 25.83 -11.45
N ASP A 66 -2.65 24.98 -12.34
CA ASP A 66 -1.96 25.42 -13.56
C ASP A 66 -2.96 25.71 -14.69
N GLU A 67 -3.97 24.86 -14.86
CA GLU A 67 -5.03 25.03 -15.86
C GLU A 67 -6.24 25.85 -15.33
N GLY A 68 -6.29 26.10 -14.01
CA GLY A 68 -7.31 26.94 -13.38
C GLY A 68 -8.73 26.37 -13.41
N LYS A 69 -8.91 25.04 -13.51
CA LYS A 69 -10.24 24.44 -13.40
C LYS A 69 -10.80 24.66 -12.00
N GLY A 70 -12.05 25.12 -11.91
CA GLY A 70 -12.69 25.39 -10.61
C GLY A 70 -13.02 24.14 -9.79
N SER A 71 -13.05 22.95 -10.41
CA SER A 71 -13.30 21.69 -9.72
C SER A 71 -12.83 20.49 -10.54
N VAL A 72 -12.42 19.42 -9.84
CA VAL A 72 -12.14 18.10 -10.42
C VAL A 72 -13.05 17.08 -9.74
N SER A 73 -13.64 16.17 -10.52
CA SER A 73 -14.51 15.08 -10.03
C SER A 73 -13.99 13.72 -10.51
N SER A 74 -14.49 12.62 -9.95
CA SER A 74 -14.14 11.26 -10.41
C SER A 74 -14.53 10.98 -11.87
N LYS A 75 -15.41 11.80 -12.46
CA LYS A 75 -15.84 11.71 -13.86
C LYS A 75 -15.05 12.63 -14.79
N THR A 76 -14.18 13.48 -14.24
CA THR A 76 -13.35 14.39 -15.03
C THR A 76 -12.46 13.55 -15.97
N PRO A 77 -12.54 13.73 -17.30
CA PRO A 77 -11.90 12.83 -18.27
C PRO A 77 -10.41 12.61 -18.02
N GLU A 78 -9.69 13.65 -17.60
CA GLU A 78 -8.26 13.65 -17.40
C GLU A 78 -7.80 12.83 -16.18
N VAL A 79 -8.69 12.56 -15.22
CA VAL A 79 -8.38 11.79 -14.00
C VAL A 79 -9.10 10.44 -13.94
N LYS A 80 -10.06 10.20 -14.84
CA LYS A 80 -10.92 9.01 -14.82
C LYS A 80 -10.13 7.70 -14.84
N GLU A 81 -9.10 7.62 -15.69
CA GLU A 81 -8.31 6.40 -15.85
C GLU A 81 -7.50 6.06 -14.59
N TYR A 82 -7.01 7.07 -13.87
CA TYR A 82 -6.31 6.87 -12.59
C TYR A 82 -7.21 6.22 -11.55
N PHE A 83 -8.46 6.67 -11.45
CA PHE A 83 -9.44 6.07 -10.54
C PHE A 83 -9.79 4.63 -10.91
N GLN A 84 -9.90 4.32 -12.22
CA GLN A 84 -10.14 2.96 -12.69
C GLN A 84 -8.99 2.03 -12.31
N ARG A 85 -7.75 2.44 -12.60
CA ARG A 85 -6.55 1.66 -12.25
C ARG A 85 -6.42 1.44 -10.74
N LEU A 86 -6.72 2.47 -9.94
CA LEU A 86 -6.70 2.35 -8.48
C LEU A 86 -7.72 1.34 -7.95
N GLU A 87 -8.92 1.28 -8.53
CA GLU A 87 -9.93 0.29 -8.14
C GLU A 87 -9.50 -1.12 -8.56
N GLU A 88 -8.95 -1.29 -9.76
CA GLU A 88 -8.41 -2.59 -10.23
C GLU A 88 -7.28 -3.11 -9.33
N ILE A 89 -6.36 -2.23 -8.92
CA ILE A 89 -5.28 -2.59 -7.99
C ILE A 89 -5.86 -2.99 -6.63
N LYS A 90 -6.84 -2.25 -6.13
CA LYS A 90 -7.51 -2.54 -4.85
C LYS A 90 -8.25 -3.89 -4.88
N GLU A 91 -8.99 -4.18 -5.95
CA GLU A 91 -9.64 -5.48 -6.16
C GLU A 91 -8.60 -6.61 -6.22
N SER A 92 -7.47 -6.39 -6.88
CA SER A 92 -6.38 -7.36 -6.97
C SER A 92 -5.72 -7.64 -5.62
N ILE A 93 -5.50 -6.60 -4.79
CA ILE A 93 -5.00 -6.76 -3.42
C ILE A 93 -6.00 -7.57 -2.59
N ALA A 94 -7.28 -7.18 -2.61
CA ALA A 94 -8.33 -7.86 -1.84
C ALA A 94 -8.48 -9.33 -2.23
N ALA A 95 -8.33 -9.67 -3.51
CA ALA A 95 -8.33 -11.04 -3.98
C ALA A 95 -7.13 -11.85 -3.45
N LYS A 96 -5.92 -11.25 -3.42
CA LYS A 96 -4.72 -11.90 -2.89
C LYS A 96 -4.74 -12.04 -1.37
N GLU A 97 -5.28 -11.07 -0.65
CA GLU A 97 -5.43 -11.12 0.81
C GLU A 97 -6.35 -12.27 1.26
N GLN A 98 -7.33 -12.66 0.44
CA GLN A 98 -8.19 -13.82 0.71
C GLN A 98 -7.44 -15.16 0.64
N LEU A 99 -6.27 -15.20 -0.01
CA LEU A 99 -5.41 -16.38 -0.10
C LEU A 99 -4.46 -16.52 1.09
N LEU A 100 -4.33 -15.49 1.93
CA LEU A 100 -3.51 -15.54 3.13
C LEU A 100 -4.23 -16.31 4.25
N PRO A 101 -3.50 -17.14 5.04
CA PRO A 101 -4.08 -17.80 6.20
C PRO A 101 -4.61 -16.78 7.22
N LYS A 102 -5.80 -17.05 7.77
CA LYS A 102 -6.57 -16.11 8.62
C LYS A 102 -5.89 -15.74 9.95
N ASP A 103 -4.84 -16.47 10.34
CA ASP A 103 -4.12 -16.31 11.61
C ASP A 103 -2.82 -15.49 11.50
N GLU A 104 -2.53 -14.89 10.33
CA GLU A 104 -1.32 -14.09 10.09
C GLU A 104 -1.61 -12.62 9.77
N LYS A 105 -2.49 -12.00 10.55
CA LYS A 105 -2.50 -10.53 10.58
C LYS A 105 -1.33 -10.08 11.46
N ASP A 106 -0.43 -9.32 10.85
CA ASP A 106 0.61 -8.49 11.48
C ASP A 106 1.99 -9.12 11.69
N THR A 107 2.76 -9.33 10.61
CA THR A 107 4.21 -9.60 10.75
C THR A 107 5.13 -9.00 9.67
N ASP A 108 4.70 -8.04 8.85
CA ASP A 108 5.54 -7.60 7.72
C ASP A 108 5.76 -6.07 7.61
N GLU A 109 5.74 -5.37 8.76
CA GLU A 109 6.33 -4.03 8.89
C GLU A 109 7.73 -4.13 9.49
N ALA A 110 8.76 -4.32 8.64
CA ALA A 110 10.13 -3.80 8.80
C ALA A 110 11.11 -4.53 7.86
N ALA A 111 11.02 -4.26 6.56
CA ALA A 111 12.12 -4.57 5.63
C ALA A 111 12.40 -3.33 4.78
N GLY A 112 13.00 -2.31 5.39
CA GLY A 112 13.44 -1.12 4.68
C GLY A 112 14.05 -0.05 5.59
N SER A 113 15.36 0.18 5.41
CA SER A 113 16.23 1.18 6.08
C SER A 113 16.66 0.77 7.50
N THR A 114 17.94 0.68 7.84
CA THR A 114 19.07 1.61 7.62
C THR A 114 20.37 0.79 7.63
N GLY A 115 21.39 1.07 6.82
CA GLY A 115 22.09 2.34 6.76
C GLY A 115 23.30 2.25 7.69
N VAL A 116 24.44 1.89 7.11
CA VAL A 116 25.78 1.81 7.72
C VAL A 116 26.10 3.08 8.51
N GLN A 117 26.51 2.93 9.77
CA GLN A 117 27.34 3.91 10.48
C GLN A 117 28.35 3.17 11.36
N ASP A 118 29.61 3.18 10.91
CA ASP A 118 30.82 3.25 11.74
C ASP A 118 31.55 4.54 11.36
#